data_AF-A0A7X7UU05-F1
#
_entry.id   AF-A0A7X7UU05-F1
#
_cell.length_a   1.000
_cell.length_b   1.000
_cell.length_c   1.000
_cell.angle_alpha   90.00
_cell.angle_beta   90.00
_cell.angle_gamma   90.00
#
_symmetry.space_group_name_H-M   'P 1'
#
loop_
_entity.id
_entity.type
_entity.pdbx_description
1 polymer ?
#
loop_
_entity_poly.entity_id
_entity_poly.type
_entity_poly.pdbx_seq_one_letter_code
_entity_poly.pdbx_strand_id
1 'polypeptide(L)'
;LVNIFGGSTYDLSETELAPGKQTLNVTSIFGGSKLIIPPSWKVKINVVAIFGGYADKRKKLITDNGNANGSELIISGIVIFGGGDIKSY
;
A
#
# COMPACT_ATOMS: atom_id res chain seq x y z
N LEU A 1 10.43 -2.45 0.13
CA LEU A 1 10.65 -1.04 -0.23
C LEU A 1 11.43 -0.39 0.90
N VAL A 2 12.54 0.28 0.59
CA VAL A 2 13.38 0.98 1.59
C VAL A 2 13.68 2.38 1.08
N ASN A 3 13.23 3.40 1.82
CA ASN A 3 13.46 4.80 1.48
C ASN A 3 14.12 5.52 2.67
N ILE A 4 15.24 6.19 2.42
CA ILE A 4 15.98 6.97 3.43
C ILE A 4 16.24 8.34 2.82
N PHE A 5 15.74 9.42 3.45
CA PHE A 5 15.82 10.80 2.93
C PHE A 5 15.30 10.97 1.50
N GLY A 6 14.20 10.30 1.16
CA GLY A 6 13.68 10.32 -0.21
C GLY A 6 12.32 9.66 -0.37
N GLY A 7 11.85 9.62 -1.62
CA GLY A 7 10.57 9.03 -1.95
C GLY A 7 10.57 8.21 -3.22
N SER A 8 9.65 7.26 -3.30
CA SER A 8 9.48 6.37 -4.45
C SER A 8 8.00 6.25 -4.81
N THR A 9 7.70 6.21 -6.10
CA THR A 9 6.35 5.90 -6.60
C THR A 9 6.38 4.57 -7.32
N TYR A 10 5.46 3.69 -6.98
CA TYR A 10 5.27 2.41 -7.67
C TYR A 10 3.87 2.37 -8.27
N ASP A 11 3.81 2.04 -9.55
CA ASP A 11 2.57 1.84 -10.26
C ASP A 11 2.32 0.34 -10.49
N LEU A 12 1.21 -0.14 -9.96
CA LEU A 12 0.73 -1.52 -10.02
C LEU A 12 -0.67 -1.56 -10.65
N SER A 13 -1.14 -0.46 -11.25
CA SER A 13 -2.50 -0.35 -11.82
C SER A 13 -2.78 -1.39 -12.91
N GLU A 14 -1.77 -1.80 -13.67
CA GLU A 14 -1.85 -2.84 -14.71
C GLU A 14 -1.36 -4.21 -14.24
N THR A 15 -1.52 -4.52 -12.94
CA THR A 15 -1.09 -5.80 -12.37
C THR A 15 -2.22 -6.53 -11.67
N GLU A 16 -2.09 -7.86 -11.58
CA GLU A 16 -3.00 -8.71 -10.81
C GLU A 16 -2.31 -9.27 -9.58
N LEU A 17 -3.06 -9.37 -8.48
CA LEU A 17 -2.56 -9.95 -7.25
C LEU A 17 -2.63 -11.47 -7.32
N ALA A 18 -1.49 -12.14 -7.08
CA ALA A 18 -1.46 -13.60 -6.97
C ALA A 18 -2.42 -14.11 -5.87
N PRO A 19 -2.99 -15.32 -6.03
CA PRO A 19 -3.91 -15.91 -5.05
C PRO A 19 -3.34 -15.93 -3.62
N GLY A 20 -4.20 -15.70 -2.64
CA GLY A 20 -3.82 -15.69 -1.22
C GLY A 20 -3.26 -14.35 -0.73
N LYS A 21 -2.45 -14.40 0.33
CA LYS A 21 -1.95 -13.20 1.03
C LYS A 21 -0.57 -12.82 0.52
N GLN A 22 -0.46 -11.63 -0.06
CA GLN A 22 0.80 -11.05 -0.53
C GLN A 22 1.24 -9.96 0.42
N THR A 23 2.49 -9.99 0.88
CA THR A 23 3.01 -9.00 1.83
C THR A 23 4.01 -8.09 1.17
N LEU A 24 3.79 -6.78 1.26
CA LEU A 24 4.71 -5.74 0.84
C LEU A 24 5.36 -5.07 2.06
N ASN A 25 6.65 -5.33 2.26
CA ASN A 25 7.40 -4.72 3.34
C ASN A 25 7.86 -3.31 2.97
N VAL A 26 7.56 -2.34 3.84
CA VAL A 26 7.91 -0.92 3.67
C VAL A 26 8.71 -0.46 4.88
N THR A 27 9.88 0.11 4.62
CA THR A 27 10.70 0.80 5.62
C THR A 27 11.00 2.19 5.11
N SER A 28 10.64 3.23 5.84
CA SER A 28 10.95 4.61 5.47
C SER A 28 11.47 5.40 6.65
N ILE A 29 12.55 6.16 6.44
CA ILE A 29 13.16 7.06 7.43
C ILE A 29 13.35 8.42 6.77
N PHE A 30 12.70 9.47 7.28
CA PHE A 30 12.70 10.82 6.67
C PHE A 30 12.28 10.80 5.18
N GLY A 31 11.20 10.10 4.87
CA GLY A 31 10.82 9.83 3.48
C GLY A 31 9.48 9.14 3.35
N GLY A 32 9.19 8.59 2.17
CA GLY A 32 7.94 7.87 1.99
C GLY A 32 7.71 7.21 0.65
N SER A 33 6.65 6.42 0.55
CA SER A 33 6.29 5.71 -0.69
C SER A 33 4.88 6.02 -1.13
N LYS A 34 4.70 6.22 -2.45
CA LYS A 34 3.37 6.27 -3.08
C LYS A 34 3.14 4.97 -3.84
N LEU A 35 2.01 4.32 -3.57
CA LEU A 35 1.57 3.14 -4.30
C LEU A 35 0.33 3.48 -5.11
N ILE A 36 0.37 3.24 -6.41
CA ILE A 36 -0.80 3.28 -7.28
C ILE A 36 -1.20 1.83 -7.47
N ILE A 37 -2.36 1.44 -6.98
CA ILE A 37 -2.84 0.06 -7.07
C ILE A 37 -4.30 0.03 -7.53
N PRO A 38 -4.76 -1.08 -8.14
CA PRO A 38 -6.13 -1.23 -8.58
C PRO A 38 -7.14 -1.00 -7.44
N PRO A 39 -8.31 -0.39 -7.72
CA PRO A 39 -9.33 -0.12 -6.71
C PRO A 39 -10.04 -1.40 -6.24
N SER A 40 -9.97 -2.48 -7.03
CA SER A 40 -10.54 -3.79 -6.73
C SER A 40 -9.77 -4.56 -5.65
N TRP A 41 -8.51 -4.21 -5.39
CA TRP A 41 -7.67 -4.96 -4.45
C TRP A 41 -8.09 -4.76 -3.00
N LYS A 42 -8.26 -5.89 -2.30
CA LYS A 42 -8.34 -5.92 -0.85
C LYS A 42 -6.96 -5.64 -0.25
N VAL A 43 -6.86 -4.57 0.53
CA VAL A 43 -5.60 -4.11 1.12
C VAL A 43 -5.75 -3.95 2.63
N LYS A 44 -4.74 -4.43 3.35
CA LYS A 44 -4.59 -4.26 4.79
C LYS A 44 -3.30 -3.50 5.09
N ILE A 45 -3.41 -2.40 5.83
CA ILE A 45 -2.25 -1.61 6.27
C ILE A 45 -1.89 -2.04 7.69
N ASN A 46 -0.71 -2.64 7.84
CA ASN A 46 -0.07 -3.05 9.09
C ASN A 46 1.29 -2.35 9.23
N VAL A 47 1.27 -1.02 9.14
CA VAL A 47 2.48 -0.19 9.23
C VAL A 47 2.52 0.50 10.59
N VAL A 48 3.63 0.37 11.29
CA VAL A 48 3.91 1.13 12.51
C VAL A 48 4.50 2.48 12.11
N ALA A 49 3.85 3.57 12.52
CA ALA A 49 4.31 4.92 12.21
C ALA A 49 4.80 5.63 13.47
N ILE A 50 6.05 6.12 13.43
CA ILE A 50 6.65 6.96 14.47
C ILE A 50 6.85 8.34 13.87
N PHE A 51 6.04 9.33 14.28
CA PHE A 51 5.98 10.67 13.69
C PHE A 51 5.69 10.66 12.17
N GLY A 52 4.51 10.18 11.77
CA GLY A 52 4.18 9.98 10.36
C GLY A 52 2.84 9.28 10.15
N GLY A 53 2.59 8.79 8.94
CA GLY A 53 1.39 8.00 8.64
C GLY A 53 1.41 7.29 7.30
N TYR A 54 0.70 6.16 7.20
CA TYR A 54 0.51 5.42 5.96
C TYR A 54 -0.99 5.26 5.70
N ALA A 55 -1.51 5.82 4.60
CA ALA A 55 -2.95 5.96 4.37
C ALA A 55 -3.41 5.36 3.03
N ASP A 56 -4.55 4.68 3.07
CA ASP A 56 -5.29 4.30 1.86
C ASP A 56 -6.21 5.46 1.44
N LYS A 57 -5.84 6.16 0.36
CA LYS A 57 -6.60 7.29 -0.21
C LYS A 57 -7.34 6.89 -1.50
N ARG A 58 -7.46 5.59 -1.79
CA ARG A 58 -8.23 5.12 -2.96
C ARG A 58 -9.71 5.44 -2.81
N LYS A 59 -10.36 5.79 -3.91
CA LYS A 59 -11.83 5.72 -4.00
C LYS A 59 -12.20 4.25 -4.06
N LYS A 60 -12.67 3.69 -2.94
CA LYS A 60 -13.16 2.31 -2.90
C LYS A 60 -14.39 2.21 -3.80
N LEU A 61 -14.34 1.34 -4.80
CA LEU A 61 -15.54 0.96 -5.52
C LEU A 61 -16.42 0.20 -4.51
N ILE A 62 -17.66 0.67 -4.31
CA ILE A 62 -18.68 -0.08 -3.58
C ILE A 62 -19.07 -1.22 -4.50
N THR A 63 -18.29 -2.29 -4.47
CA THR A 63 -18.63 -3.55 -5.11
C THR A 63 -18.43 -4.61 -4.04
N ASP A 64 -19.55 -5.21 -3.65
CA ASP A 64 -19.67 -6.25 -2.62
C ASP A 64 -18.84 -7.51 -2.93
N ASN A 65 -18.21 -7.57 -4.11
CA ASN A 65 -17.37 -8.65 -4.58
C ASN A 65 -15.86 -8.31 -4.50
N GLY A 66 -15.43 -7.69 -3.40
CA GLY A 66 -14.02 -7.42 -3.12
C GLY A 66 -13.20 -8.72 -3.06
N ASN A 67 -12.62 -9.09 -4.21
CA ASN A 67 -11.90 -10.33 -4.50
C ASN A 67 -12.73 -11.62 -4.45
N ALA A 68 -13.33 -11.98 -5.59
CA ALA A 68 -13.86 -13.34 -5.84
C ALA A 68 -12.82 -14.46 -5.64
N ASN A 69 -11.51 -14.13 -5.62
CA ASN A 69 -10.41 -15.08 -5.54
C ASN A 69 -9.69 -15.12 -4.17
N GLY A 70 -10.17 -14.38 -3.15
CA GLY A 70 -9.58 -14.41 -1.80
C GLY A 70 -8.16 -13.79 -1.68
N SER A 71 -7.68 -13.12 -2.74
CA SER A 71 -6.38 -12.44 -2.72
C SER A 71 -6.39 -11.23 -1.77
N GLU A 72 -5.28 -10.93 -1.10
CA GLU A 72 -5.16 -9.78 -0.19
C GLU A 72 -3.72 -9.25 -0.18
N LEU A 73 -3.56 -7.92 -0.30
CA LEU A 73 -2.27 -7.25 -0.16
C LEU A 73 -2.13 -6.70 1.27
N ILE A 74 -1.11 -7.16 1.97
CA ILE A 74 -0.75 -6.68 3.31
C ILE A 74 0.46 -5.77 3.17
N ILE A 75 0.29 -4.49 3.48
CA ILE A 75 1.41 -3.55 3.55
C ILE A 75 1.89 -3.54 4.99
N SER A 76 3.13 -3.96 5.23
CA SER A 76 3.68 -4.07 6.58
C SER A 76 5.04 -3.39 6.71
N GLY A 77 5.39 -2.99 7.92
CA GLY A 77 6.71 -2.45 8.23
C GLY A 77 6.65 -1.20 9.07
N ILE A 78 7.65 -0.34 8.94
CA ILE A 78 7.85 0.82 9.80
C ILE A 78 8.11 2.08 9.00
N VAL A 79 7.52 3.19 9.43
CA VAL A 79 7.83 4.53 8.91
C VAL A 79 8.19 5.44 10.07
N ILE A 80 9.29 6.18 9.92
CA ILE A 80 9.83 7.08 10.93
C ILE A 80 10.05 8.46 10.28
N PHE A 81 9.42 9.51 10.83
CA PHE A 81 9.47 10.88 10.27
C PHE A 81 9.10 10.94 8.78
N GLY A 82 7.96 10.36 8.42
CA GLY A 82 7.62 10.13 7.02
C GLY A 82 6.26 9.50 6.81
N GLY A 83 6.04 8.89 5.64
CA GLY A 83 4.74 8.26 5.41
C GLY A 83 4.58 7.58 4.06
N GLY A 84 3.35 7.24 3.75
CA GLY A 84 3.03 6.74 2.42
C GLY A 84 1.55 6.81 2.11
N ASP A 85 1.25 6.87 0.82
CA ASP A 85 -0.11 7.00 0.31
C ASP A 85 -0.39 5.92 -0.71
N ILE A 86 -1.57 5.33 -0.61
CA ILE A 86 -2.12 4.44 -1.63
C ILE A 86 -3.15 5.22 -2.43
N LYS A 87 -3.04 5.21 -3.75
CA LYS A 87 -3.96 5.85 -4.69
C LYS A 87 -4.38 4.88 -5.78
N SER A 88 -5.46 5.25 -6.46
CA SER A 88 -5.94 4.63 -7.69
C SER A 88 -6.27 5.80 -8.61
N TYR A 89 -5.80 5.74 -9.85
CA TYR A 89 -6.19 6.66 -10.91
C TYR A 89 -7.20 5.99 -11.83
#